data_AF-A0A1V6DGM0-F1
#
_entry.id   AF-A0A1V6DGM0-F1
#
_cell.length_a   1.000
_cell.length_b   1.000
_cell.length_c   1.000
_cell.angle_alpha   90.00
_cell.angle_beta   90.00
_cell.angle_gamma   90.00
#
_symmetry.space_group_name_H-M   'P 1'
#
loop_
_entity.id
_entity.type
_entity.pdbx_description
1 polymer ?
#
loop_
_entity_poly.entity_id
_entity_poly.type
_entity_poly.pdbx_seq_one_letter_code
_entity_poly.pdbx_strand_id
1 'polypeptide(L)'
;MEIFSDIAVFIGKPYTGTVTALEKMDAWVVPAERMLTPVKNHTDLALAVIRRLSACVLHYVGLVETLSLRSVEARLEHTLLCYAVWQDGELVVPRREWTTFDEMAVRLGTVRDVLSRAMKTLEAEGLLSVKNMSSC
;
A
#
# COMPACT_ATOMS: atom_id res chain seq x y z
N MET A 1 -8.87 8.14 5.84
CA MET A 1 -9.87 7.05 5.72
C MET A 1 -9.68 6.42 4.36
N GLU A 2 -9.30 5.16 4.33
CA GLU A 2 -9.16 4.39 3.10
C GLU A 2 -10.44 3.59 2.86
N ILE A 3 -10.84 3.44 1.60
CA ILE A 3 -11.99 2.61 1.21
C ILE A 3 -11.42 1.50 0.34
N PHE A 4 -11.80 0.27 0.60
CA PHE A 4 -11.46 -0.88 -0.21
C PHE A 4 -12.75 -1.61 -0.63
N SER A 5 -12.66 -2.45 -1.66
CA SER A 5 -13.83 -3.20 -2.19
C SER A 5 -14.93 -2.35 -2.83
N ASP A 6 -14.74 -1.04 -2.99
CA ASP A 6 -15.69 -0.12 -3.61
C ASP A 6 -16.07 -0.54 -5.04
N ILE A 7 -15.12 -1.07 -5.81
CA ILE A 7 -15.37 -1.59 -7.16
C ILE A 7 -16.41 -2.74 -7.14
N ALA A 8 -16.33 -3.65 -6.16
CA ALA A 8 -17.18 -4.84 -6.06
C ALA A 8 -18.67 -4.46 -5.97
N VAL A 9 -18.97 -3.36 -5.26
CA VAL A 9 -20.32 -2.81 -5.10
C VAL A 9 -20.95 -2.46 -6.46
N PHE A 10 -20.17 -1.90 -7.39
CA PHE A 10 -20.69 -1.40 -8.67
C PHE A 10 -20.65 -2.43 -9.81
N ILE A 11 -19.81 -3.47 -9.71
CA ILE A 11 -19.74 -4.54 -10.72
C ILE A 11 -20.61 -5.76 -10.38
N GLY A 12 -21.22 -5.80 -9.20
CA GLY A 12 -22.08 -6.90 -8.76
C GLY A 12 -21.36 -8.25 -8.64
N LYS A 13 -20.04 -8.23 -8.42
CA LYS A 13 -19.19 -9.42 -8.26
C LYS A 13 -18.50 -9.39 -6.89
N PRO A 14 -18.20 -10.56 -6.30
CA PRO A 14 -17.36 -10.62 -5.10
C PRO A 14 -16.04 -9.91 -5.33
N TYR A 15 -15.52 -9.28 -4.28
CA TYR A 15 -14.17 -8.74 -4.30
C TYR A 15 -13.17 -9.89 -4.46
N THR A 16 -12.26 -9.76 -5.42
CA THR A 16 -11.30 -10.82 -5.76
C THR A 16 -10.05 -10.79 -4.89
N GLY A 17 -9.83 -9.71 -4.14
CA GLY A 17 -8.71 -9.57 -3.21
C GLY A 17 -9.05 -10.12 -1.83
N THR A 18 -8.00 -10.46 -1.07
CA THR A 18 -8.10 -10.67 0.37
C THR A 18 -7.68 -9.39 1.09
N VAL A 19 -8.38 -9.03 2.14
CA VAL A 19 -8.02 -7.90 3.01
C VAL A 19 -7.67 -8.46 4.37
N THR A 20 -6.44 -8.24 4.80
CA THR A 20 -5.92 -8.68 6.10
C THR A 20 -5.52 -7.45 6.90
N ALA A 21 -5.94 -7.38 8.15
CA ALA A 21 -5.46 -6.37 9.07
C ALA A 21 -4.02 -6.73 9.49
N LEU A 22 -3.04 -5.92 9.07
CA LEU A 22 -1.64 -6.04 9.50
C LEU A 22 -1.37 -5.23 10.77
N GLU A 23 -2.38 -4.69 11.41
CA GLU A 23 -2.25 -3.86 12.61
C GLU A 23 -3.65 -3.73 13.19
N LYS A 24 -3.79 -3.41 14.48
CA LYS A 24 -5.10 -3.14 15.07
C LYS A 24 -5.77 -1.96 14.37
N MET A 25 -6.96 -2.18 13.81
CA MET A 25 -7.73 -1.16 13.09
C MET A 25 -9.23 -1.24 13.35
N ASP A 26 -9.91 -0.10 13.21
CA ASP A 26 -11.37 -0.03 13.16
C ASP A 26 -11.81 0.03 11.69
N ALA A 27 -12.74 -0.84 11.29
CA ALA A 27 -13.28 -0.89 9.94
C ALA A 27 -14.81 -0.72 9.96
N TRP A 28 -15.32 0.06 9.01
CA TRP A 28 -16.75 0.29 8.83
C TRP A 28 -17.24 -0.45 7.58
N VAL A 29 -18.30 -1.23 7.73
CA VAL A 29 -18.92 -1.96 6.62
C VAL A 29 -20.17 -1.22 6.17
N VAL A 30 -20.18 -0.81 4.89
CA VAL A 30 -21.35 -0.23 4.24
C VAL A 30 -21.93 -1.26 3.27
N PRO A 31 -23.17 -1.77 3.49
CA PRO A 31 -23.81 -2.69 2.55
C PRO A 31 -23.96 -2.06 1.15
N ALA A 32 -23.74 -2.86 0.10
CA ALA A 32 -23.82 -2.40 -1.29
C ALA A 32 -25.13 -1.69 -1.60
N GLU A 33 -26.26 -2.19 -1.09
CA GLU A 33 -27.60 -1.67 -1.32
C GLU A 33 -27.78 -0.23 -0.80
N ARG A 34 -27.11 0.09 0.33
CA ARG A 34 -27.10 1.43 0.91
C ARG A 34 -26.25 2.42 0.10
N MET A 35 -25.32 1.93 -0.72
CA MET A 35 -24.54 2.74 -1.66
C MET A 35 -25.25 2.91 -3.00
N LEU A 36 -25.84 1.84 -3.54
CA LEU A 36 -26.45 1.84 -4.87
C LEU A 36 -27.72 2.70 -4.95
N THR A 37 -28.50 2.78 -3.87
CA THR A 37 -29.76 3.54 -3.86
C THR A 37 -29.50 5.05 -3.99
N PRO A 38 -28.63 5.68 -3.17
CA PRO A 38 -28.34 7.10 -3.31
C PRO A 38 -27.63 7.46 -4.62
N VAL A 39 -26.78 6.58 -5.16
CA VAL A 39 -26.06 6.84 -6.42
C VAL A 39 -27.03 7.03 -7.60
N LYS A 40 -28.18 6.35 -7.59
CA LYS A 40 -29.22 6.52 -8.62
C LYS A 40 -29.96 7.85 -8.53
N ASN A 41 -30.04 8.44 -7.34
CA ASN A 41 -30.90 9.59 -7.05
C ASN A 41 -30.13 10.90 -6.86
N HIS A 42 -28.80 10.84 -6.71
CA HIS A 42 -27.96 12.00 -6.43
C HIS A 42 -26.77 12.06 -7.40
N THR A 43 -26.85 12.96 -8.40
CA THR A 43 -25.82 13.16 -9.42
C THR A 43 -24.44 13.47 -8.81
N ASP A 44 -24.39 14.26 -7.74
CA ASP A 44 -23.12 14.60 -7.09
C ASP A 44 -22.42 13.38 -6.50
N LEU A 45 -23.19 12.45 -5.93
CA LEU A 45 -22.65 11.19 -5.42
C LEU A 45 -22.17 10.29 -6.57
N ALA A 46 -22.94 10.20 -7.66
CA ALA A 46 -22.51 9.45 -8.85
C ALA A 46 -21.19 10.01 -9.41
N LEU A 47 -21.05 11.34 -9.50
CA LEU A 47 -19.81 11.98 -9.93
C LEU A 47 -18.65 11.74 -8.94
N ALA A 48 -18.92 11.72 -7.63
CA ALA A 48 -17.90 11.37 -6.63
C ALA A 48 -17.40 9.93 -6.80
N VAL A 49 -18.30 8.98 -7.07
CA VAL A 49 -17.96 7.59 -7.38
C VAL A 49 -17.13 7.50 -8.66
N ILE A 50 -17.54 8.18 -9.74
CA ILE A 50 -16.78 8.19 -11.00
C ILE A 50 -15.36 8.72 -10.77
N ARG A 51 -15.21 9.86 -10.11
CA ARG A 51 -13.88 10.44 -9.80
C ARG A 51 -13.01 9.47 -9.02
N ARG A 52 -13.59 8.81 -8.01
CA ARG A 52 -12.90 7.81 -7.20
C ARG A 52 -12.45 6.61 -8.03
N LEU A 53 -13.32 6.07 -8.88
CA LEU A 53 -12.98 4.95 -9.76
C LEU A 53 -11.93 5.34 -10.80
N SER A 54 -12.01 6.55 -11.37
CA SER A 54 -10.96 7.09 -12.26
C SER A 54 -9.61 7.22 -11.57
N ALA A 55 -9.58 7.71 -10.33
CA ALA A 55 -8.36 7.76 -9.53
C ALA A 55 -7.80 6.36 -9.25
N CYS A 56 -8.67 5.38 -9.01
CA CYS A 56 -8.27 3.99 -8.81
C CYS A 56 -7.64 3.38 -10.08
N VAL A 57 -8.22 3.63 -11.26
CA VAL A 57 -7.64 3.22 -12.55
C VAL A 57 -6.26 3.84 -12.75
N LEU A 58 -6.11 5.15 -12.53
CA LEU A 58 -4.82 5.82 -12.65
C LEU A 58 -3.79 5.28 -11.65
N HIS A 59 -4.21 4.97 -10.43
CA HIS A 59 -3.37 4.33 -9.43
C HIS A 59 -2.86 2.97 -9.90
N TYR A 60 -3.71 2.11 -10.47
CA TYR A 60 -3.30 0.82 -11.01
C TYR A 60 -2.37 0.93 -12.22
N VAL A 61 -2.60 1.90 -13.11
CA VAL A 61 -1.67 2.18 -14.22
C VAL A 61 -0.30 2.58 -13.67
N GLY A 62 -0.26 3.49 -12.69
CA GLY A 62 0.99 3.90 -12.05
C GLY A 62 1.69 2.75 -11.31
N LEU A 63 0.92 1.82 -10.72
CA LEU A 63 1.48 0.61 -10.13
C LEU A 63 2.10 -0.29 -11.21
N VAL A 64 1.40 -0.58 -12.31
CA VAL A 64 1.94 -1.37 -13.42
C VAL A 64 3.22 -0.75 -13.98
N GLU A 65 3.22 0.56 -14.21
CA GLU A 65 4.40 1.29 -14.66
C GLU A 65 5.56 1.15 -13.66
N THR A 66 5.29 1.37 -12.37
CA THR A 66 6.29 1.26 -11.31
C THR A 66 6.90 -0.13 -11.24
N LEU A 67 6.07 -1.19 -11.31
CA LEU A 67 6.54 -2.57 -11.26
C LEU A 67 7.31 -2.96 -12.54
N SER A 68 6.98 -2.35 -13.68
CA SER A 68 7.59 -2.67 -14.98
C SER A 68 8.89 -1.93 -15.25
N LEU A 69 9.00 -0.68 -14.78
CA LEU A 69 10.08 0.24 -15.14
C LEU A 69 11.07 0.50 -14.00
N ARG A 70 10.71 0.21 -12.74
CA ARG A 70 11.60 0.45 -11.59
C ARG A 70 12.20 -0.84 -11.08
N SER A 71 13.49 -0.77 -10.73
CA SER A 71 14.15 -1.86 -10.02
C SER A 71 13.52 -2.09 -8.64
N VAL A 72 13.83 -3.23 -8.02
CA VAL A 72 13.42 -3.48 -6.63
C VAL A 72 14.02 -2.44 -5.68
N GLU A 73 15.29 -2.08 -5.88
CA GLU A 73 16.00 -1.04 -5.10
C GLU A 73 15.28 0.31 -5.17
N ALA A 74 14.95 0.79 -6.37
CA ALA A 74 14.24 2.06 -6.53
C ALA A 74 12.83 2.06 -5.90
N ARG A 75 12.13 0.92 -5.93
CA ARG A 75 10.82 0.78 -5.25
C ARG A 75 10.99 0.74 -3.72
N LEU A 76 12.04 0.09 -3.24
CA LEU A 76 12.40 0.02 -1.83
C LEU A 76 12.72 1.40 -1.27
N GLU A 77 13.64 2.14 -1.89
CA GLU A 77 14.02 3.51 -1.50
C GLU A 77 12.79 4.42 -1.38
N HIS A 78 11.96 4.44 -2.42
CA HIS A 78 10.73 5.21 -2.43
C HIS A 78 9.79 4.80 -1.28
N THR A 79 9.64 3.50 -1.05
CA THR A 79 8.79 2.99 0.04
C THR A 79 9.32 3.42 1.41
N LEU A 80 10.63 3.27 1.65
CA LEU A 80 11.24 3.68 2.90
C LEU A 80 11.04 5.18 3.12
N LEU A 81 11.31 6.01 2.12
CA LEU A 81 11.11 7.47 2.20
C LEU A 81 9.65 7.86 2.50
N CYS A 82 8.67 7.19 1.90
CA CYS A 82 7.25 7.47 2.15
C CYS A 82 6.81 7.19 3.59
N TYR A 83 7.42 6.21 4.24
CA TYR A 83 7.05 5.80 5.60
C TYR A 83 8.03 6.27 6.67
N ALA A 84 9.13 6.90 6.27
CA ALA A 84 10.10 7.39 7.21
C ALA A 84 9.59 8.66 7.90
N VAL A 85 9.90 8.77 9.17
CA VAL A 85 9.54 9.89 10.02
C VAL A 85 10.80 10.53 10.57
N TRP A 86 10.73 11.82 10.85
CA TRP A 86 11.83 12.52 11.49
C TRP A 86 11.88 12.17 12.97
N GLN A 87 12.97 11.58 13.44
CA GLN A 87 13.20 11.20 14.83
C GLN A 87 14.66 11.46 15.20
N ASP A 88 14.89 12.19 16.30
CA ASP A 88 16.23 12.46 16.85
C ASP A 88 17.26 13.02 15.86
N GLY A 89 16.80 13.81 14.88
CA GLY A 89 17.66 14.43 13.87
C GLY A 89 17.98 13.53 12.67
N GLU A 90 17.35 12.35 12.58
CA GLU A 90 17.50 11.40 11.48
C GLU A 90 16.14 11.01 10.91
N LEU A 91 16.16 10.50 9.68
CA LEU A 91 14.99 9.95 9.01
C LEU A 91 14.91 8.45 9.31
N VAL A 92 13.89 8.02 10.07
CA VAL A 92 13.77 6.65 10.57
C VAL A 92 12.48 6.02 10.07
N VAL A 93 12.56 4.79 9.55
CA VAL A 93 11.38 3.96 9.32
C VAL A 93 11.08 3.18 10.61
N PRO A 94 10.00 3.51 11.34
CA PRO A 94 9.71 2.87 12.61
C PRO A 94 9.27 1.43 12.39
N ARG A 95 9.67 0.53 13.30
CA ARG A 95 9.21 -0.87 13.22
C ARG A 95 7.70 -0.93 13.36
N ARG A 96 7.10 -1.60 12.39
CA ARG A 96 5.68 -1.88 12.25
C ARG A 96 5.50 -3.29 11.69
N GLU A 97 4.30 -3.85 11.78
CA GLU A 97 4.06 -5.22 11.29
C GLU A 97 4.37 -5.36 9.79
N TRP A 98 4.18 -4.31 8.99
CA TRP A 98 4.54 -4.30 7.57
C TRP A 98 6.06 -4.22 7.31
N THR A 99 6.88 -3.87 8.29
CA THR A 99 8.35 -3.70 8.14
C THR A 99 9.12 -5.01 8.24
N THR A 100 8.43 -6.15 8.32
CA THR A 100 9.09 -7.44 8.13
C THR A 100 9.51 -7.61 6.67
N PHE A 101 10.57 -8.38 6.44
CA PHE A 101 11.07 -8.57 5.07
C PHE A 101 10.05 -9.28 4.17
N ASP A 102 9.27 -10.21 4.72
CA ASP A 102 8.26 -10.92 3.95
C ASP A 102 7.12 -9.97 3.54
N GLU A 103 6.60 -9.14 4.46
CA GLU A 103 5.56 -8.13 4.15
C GLU A 103 6.07 -7.04 3.19
N MET A 104 7.29 -6.55 3.39
CA MET A 104 7.91 -5.60 2.48
C MET A 104 8.11 -6.19 1.08
N ALA A 105 8.52 -7.46 0.98
CA ALA A 105 8.72 -8.12 -0.30
C ALA A 105 7.40 -8.25 -1.08
N VAL A 106 6.32 -8.65 -0.41
CA VAL A 106 4.97 -8.70 -0.98
C VAL A 106 4.55 -7.31 -1.47
N ARG A 107 4.69 -6.28 -0.63
CA ARG A 107 4.34 -4.90 -0.98
C ARG A 107 5.12 -4.36 -2.17
N LEU A 108 6.40 -4.69 -2.27
CA LEU A 108 7.29 -4.26 -3.35
C LEU A 108 7.14 -5.10 -4.62
N GLY A 109 6.30 -6.15 -4.63
CA GLY A 109 6.15 -7.04 -5.77
C GLY A 109 7.44 -7.79 -6.07
N THR A 110 8.10 -8.30 -5.05
CA THR A 110 9.34 -9.07 -5.14
C THR A 110 9.34 -10.24 -4.14
N VAL A 111 10.46 -10.93 -4.01
CA VAL A 111 10.67 -12.00 -3.04
C VAL A 111 11.68 -11.58 -1.97
N ARG A 112 11.57 -12.16 -0.76
CA ARG A 112 12.42 -11.82 0.39
C ARG A 112 13.91 -11.80 0.04
N ASP A 113 14.38 -12.78 -0.71
CA ASP A 113 15.79 -12.92 -1.05
C ASP A 113 16.30 -11.76 -1.95
N VAL A 114 15.48 -11.29 -2.90
CA VAL A 114 15.81 -10.14 -3.75
C VAL A 114 15.75 -8.84 -2.95
N LEU A 115 14.73 -8.66 -2.11
CA LEU A 115 14.65 -7.54 -1.17
C LEU A 115 15.87 -7.49 -0.24
N SER A 116 16.31 -8.65 0.26
CA SER A 116 17.44 -8.73 1.18
C SER A 116 18.75 -8.30 0.54
N ARG A 117 18.93 -8.59 -0.75
CA ARG A 117 20.07 -8.07 -1.52
C ARG A 117 19.98 -6.56 -1.69
N ALA A 118 18.81 -6.04 -2.09
CA ALA A 118 18.60 -4.60 -2.24
C ALA A 118 18.89 -3.82 -0.95
N MET A 119 18.39 -4.30 0.20
CA MET A 119 18.70 -3.72 1.52
C MET A 119 20.21 -3.69 1.79
N LYS A 120 20.92 -4.78 1.51
CA LYS A 120 22.38 -4.87 1.69
C LYS A 120 23.15 -3.93 0.75
N THR A 121 22.70 -3.76 -0.49
CA THR A 121 23.27 -2.77 -1.42
C THR A 121 23.20 -1.38 -0.81
N LEU A 122 22.01 -0.98 -0.35
CA LEU A 122 21.80 0.34 0.27
C LEU A 122 22.59 0.52 1.57
N GLU A 123 22.76 -0.52 2.39
CA GLU A 123 23.65 -0.49 3.56
C GLU A 123 25.12 -0.33 3.17
N ALA A 124 25.59 -1.07 2.16
CA ALA A 124 26.97 -1.00 1.70
C ALA A 124 27.33 0.37 1.11
N GLU A 125 26.36 1.05 0.52
CA GLU A 125 26.47 2.42 0.03
C GLU A 125 26.32 3.48 1.14
N GLY A 126 26.02 3.07 2.38
CA GLY A 126 25.82 3.97 3.52
C GLY A 126 24.54 4.79 3.46
N LEU A 127 23.58 4.42 2.61
CA LEU A 127 22.31 5.12 2.42
C LEU A 127 21.28 4.78 3.51
N LEU A 128 21.42 3.60 4.13
CA LEU A 128 20.59 3.21 5.27
C LEU A 128 21.40 2.37 6.26
N SER A 129 20.87 2.24 7.48
CA SER A 129 21.40 1.32 8.50
C SER A 129 20.24 0.54 9.12
N VAL A 130 20.27 -0.79 9.05
CA VAL A 130 19.28 -1.64 9.70
C VAL A 130 19.73 -1.95 11.13
N LYS A 131 18.97 -1.46 12.11
CA LYS A 131 19.15 -1.86 13.51
C LYS A 131 18.51 -3.23 13.73
N ASN A 132 19.33 -4.29 13.76
CA ASN A 132 18.91 -5.60 14.23
C ASN A 132 18.76 -5.60 15.75
N MET A 133 17.63 -6.09 16.26
CA MET A 133 17.44 -6.31 17.69
C MET A 133 17.21 -7.79 17.88
N SER A 134 18.27 -8.54 18.06
CA SER A 134 18.21 -9.87 18.69
C SER A 134 17.79 -9.66 20.14
N SER A 135 16.58 -10.12 20.47
CA SER A 135 16.02 -10.35 21.80
C SER A 135 15.76 -9.14 22.72
N CYS A 136 14.47 -8.84 22.91
CA CYS A 136 13.86 -8.59 24.22
C CYS A 136 12.47 -9.21 24.23
#